data_AF-A0A970F645-F1
#
_entry.id   AF-A0A970F645-F1
#
_cell.length_a   1.000
_cell.length_b   1.000
_cell.length_c   1.000
_cell.angle_alpha   90.00
_cell.angle_beta   90.00
_cell.angle_gamma   90.00
#
_symmetry.space_group_name_H-M   'P 1'
#
loop_
_entity.id
_entity.type
_entity.pdbx_description
1 polymer ?
#
loop_
_entity_poly.entity_id
_entity_poly.type
_entity_poly.pdbx_seq_one_letter_code
_entity_poly.pdbx_strand_id
1 'polypeptide(L)'
;MKKPKKLVVFVEFIYVLVKCSVCFWGWLVKEGVIYGWVRAQRKLLLCVDQPEALQEKLRTLTKSVEPEKLWGKTLSASLFLAFALFGSGFWLASTQLGLFLMVVGSLFSVFFLIFITNYILSDPTQADEISVETNYQILRQTVRPNLWNLFIGFTYLFWLLLLPISPLLFFFVAPGGVAYLLKKGQQKYYEMK
;
A
#
# COMPACT_ATOMS: atom_id res chain seq x y z
N MET A 1 -15.23 33.72 11.74
CA MET A 1 -14.23 32.74 11.26
C MET A 1 -14.10 32.86 9.75
N LYS A 2 -12.93 33.26 9.21
CA LYS A 2 -12.70 33.33 7.76
C LYS A 2 -12.64 31.91 7.21
N LYS A 3 -13.49 31.56 6.22
CA LYS A 3 -13.42 30.28 5.51
C LYS A 3 -11.99 30.11 4.96
N PRO A 4 -11.30 29.00 5.22
CA PRO A 4 -9.97 28.78 4.67
C PRO A 4 -10.08 28.83 3.14
N LYS A 5 -9.16 29.57 2.49
CA LYS A 5 -9.11 29.63 1.03
C LYS A 5 -8.90 28.22 0.49
N LYS A 6 -9.66 27.79 -0.52
CA LYS A 6 -9.56 26.46 -1.15
C LYS A 6 -8.13 26.04 -1.49
N LEU A 7 -7.29 27.02 -1.85
CA LEU A 7 -5.87 26.81 -2.13
C LEU A 7 -5.07 26.32 -0.90
N VAL A 8 -5.33 26.88 0.29
CA VAL A 8 -4.64 26.51 1.52
C VAL A 8 -4.96 25.06 1.89
N VAL A 9 -6.23 24.68 1.80
CA VAL A 9 -6.69 23.30 2.04
C VAL A 9 -6.05 22.32 1.05
N PHE A 10 -5.92 22.72 -0.22
CA PHE A 10 -5.29 21.88 -1.23
C PHE A 10 -3.78 21.70 -0.99
N VAL A 11 -3.09 22.77 -0.60
CA VAL A 11 -1.66 22.73 -0.28
C VAL A 11 -1.41 21.88 0.96
N GLU A 12 -2.23 22.02 2.00
CA GLU A 12 -2.18 21.17 3.20
C GLU A 12 -2.43 19.70 2.85
N PHE A 13 -3.39 19.41 1.97
CA PHE A 13 -3.64 18.05 1.50
C PHE A 13 -2.43 17.45 0.78
N ILE A 14 -1.82 18.18 -0.18
CA ILE A 14 -0.61 17.72 -0.87
C ILE A 14 0.53 17.51 0.14
N TYR A 15 0.71 18.44 1.08
CA TYR A 15 1.75 18.34 2.10
C TYR A 15 1.62 17.07 2.93
N VAL A 16 0.39 16.69 3.31
CA VAL A 16 0.11 15.43 4.01
C VAL A 16 0.49 14.22 3.17
N LEU A 17 0.12 14.19 1.89
CA LEU A 17 0.46 13.09 0.99
C LEU A 17 1.99 12.94 0.84
N VAL A 18 2.69 14.07 0.71
CA VAL A 18 4.16 14.10 0.60
C VAL A 18 4.81 13.57 1.87
N LYS A 19 4.40 14.08 3.03
CA LYS A 19 4.91 13.65 4.33
C LYS A 19 4.70 12.16 4.55
N CYS A 20 3.49 11.65 4.28
CA CYS A 20 3.17 10.23 4.43
C CYS A 20 4.02 9.35 3.49
N SER A 21 4.22 9.78 2.24
CA SER A 21 5.04 9.04 1.28
C SER A 21 6.51 9.00 1.66
N VAL A 22 7.08 10.11 2.12
CA VAL A 22 8.47 10.15 2.62
C VAL A 22 8.62 9.23 3.84
N CYS A 23 7.66 9.25 4.77
CA CYS A 23 7.65 8.34 5.92
C CYS A 23 7.56 6.88 5.50
N PHE A 24 6.75 6.55 4.50
CA PHE A 24 6.64 5.19 3.95
C PHE A 24 7.99 4.66 3.46
N TRP A 25 8.70 5.42 2.63
CA TRP A 25 10.01 5.01 2.13
C TRP A 25 11.04 4.89 3.26
N GLY A 26 11.03 5.83 4.21
CA GLY A 26 11.89 5.76 5.40
C GLY A 26 11.63 4.51 6.25
N TRP A 27 10.37 4.10 6.41
CA TRP A 27 10.02 2.85 7.09
C TRP A 27 10.42 1.63 6.28
N LEU A 28 10.19 1.62 4.97
CA LEU A 28 10.55 0.51 4.10
C LEU A 28 12.06 0.23 4.13
N VAL A 29 12.90 1.29 4.10
CA VAL A 29 14.35 1.17 4.23
C VAL A 29 14.73 0.64 5.61
N LYS A 30 14.12 1.15 6.68
CA LYS A 30 14.42 0.75 8.06
C LYS A 30 14.03 -0.70 8.37
N GLU A 31 12.91 -1.16 7.83
CA GLU A 31 12.38 -2.52 8.04
C GLU A 31 12.96 -3.54 7.04
N GLY A 32 13.79 -3.08 6.10
CA GLY A 32 14.38 -3.87 5.02
C GLY A 32 13.46 -3.90 3.79
N VAL A 33 14.01 -3.51 2.63
CA VAL A 33 13.24 -3.36 1.37
C VAL A 33 12.54 -4.66 0.93
N ILE A 34 13.04 -5.83 1.31
CA ILE A 34 12.44 -7.12 0.93
C ILE A 34 11.28 -7.49 1.87
N TYR A 35 11.45 -7.31 3.18
CA TYR A 35 10.52 -7.84 4.20
C TYR A 35 9.61 -6.76 4.82
N GLY A 36 9.86 -5.49 4.53
CA GLY A 36 9.25 -4.36 5.21
C GLY A 36 7.96 -3.81 4.57
N TRP A 37 7.53 -4.34 3.42
CA TRP A 37 6.39 -3.79 2.65
C TRP A 37 5.09 -3.79 3.45
N VAL A 38 4.68 -4.92 4.03
CA VAL A 38 3.44 -5.05 4.80
C VAL A 38 3.46 -4.09 5.99
N ARG A 39 4.57 -4.06 6.74
CA ARG A 39 4.72 -3.22 7.93
C ARG A 39 4.72 -1.72 7.58
N ALA A 40 5.43 -1.33 6.52
CA ALA A 40 5.47 0.05 6.04
C ALA A 40 4.08 0.52 5.58
N GLN A 41 3.33 -0.35 4.88
CA GLN A 41 1.98 -0.06 4.43
C GLN A 41 0.99 0.04 5.59
N ARG A 42 1.11 -0.81 6.62
CA ARG A 42 0.30 -0.71 7.85
C ARG A 42 0.53 0.62 8.58
N LYS A 43 1.80 1.01 8.75
CA LYS A 43 2.19 2.31 9.34
C LYS A 43 1.67 3.49 8.52
N LEU A 44 1.72 3.38 7.20
CA LEU A 44 1.24 4.42 6.28
C LEU A 44 -0.28 4.61 6.37
N LEU A 45 -1.05 3.52 6.39
CA LEU A 45 -2.50 3.58 6.55
C LEU A 45 -2.91 4.24 7.87
N LEU A 46 -2.17 3.99 8.97
CA LEU A 46 -2.40 4.68 10.25
C LEU A 46 -2.03 6.16 10.22
N CYS A 47 -0.97 6.52 9.49
CA CYS A 47 -0.48 7.90 9.43
C CYS A 47 -1.44 8.83 8.66
N VAL A 48 -2.12 8.31 7.64
CA VAL A 48 -3.08 9.09 6.85
C VAL A 48 -4.34 9.46 7.64
N ASP A 49 -4.72 8.67 8.65
CA ASP A 49 -5.87 8.97 9.52
C ASP A 49 -5.58 10.11 10.50
N GLN A 50 -4.31 10.42 10.78
CA GLN A 50 -3.89 11.47 11.72
C GLN A 50 -2.81 12.37 11.13
N PRO A 51 -3.11 13.13 10.05
CA PRO A 51 -2.12 13.98 9.39
C PRO A 51 -1.59 15.11 10.28
N GLU A 52 -2.44 15.60 11.18
CA GLU A 52 -2.18 16.68 12.12
C GLU A 52 -1.52 16.22 13.42
N ALA A 53 -1.42 14.90 13.66
CA ALA A 53 -0.75 14.39 14.85
C ALA A 53 0.73 14.83 14.82
N LEU A 54 1.12 15.58 15.86
CA LEU A 54 2.50 15.95 16.16
C LEU A 54 3.40 14.71 15.90
N GLN A 55 4.57 14.89 15.28
CA GLN A 55 5.48 13.79 14.93
C GLN A 55 5.67 12.78 16.07
N GLU A 56 5.58 13.24 17.32
CA GLU A 56 5.63 12.44 18.53
C GLU A 56 4.46 11.45 18.70
N LYS A 57 3.22 11.88 18.43
CA LYS A 57 2.04 11.00 18.48
C LYS A 57 2.05 9.99 17.32
N LEU A 58 2.48 10.41 16.13
CA LEU A 58 2.75 9.50 15.01
C LEU A 58 3.87 8.50 15.33
N ARG A 59 4.95 8.95 15.98
CA ARG A 59 6.05 8.09 16.43
C ARG A 59 5.55 7.06 17.44
N THR A 60 4.68 7.45 18.37
CA THR A 60 4.07 6.54 19.35
C THR A 60 3.15 5.52 18.68
N LEU A 61 2.26 5.95 17.77
CA LEU A 61 1.38 5.08 16.99
C LEU A 61 2.14 4.11 16.06
N THR A 62 3.27 4.57 15.52
CA THR A 62 4.13 3.75 14.66
C THR A 62 4.96 2.76 15.48
N LYS A 63 5.35 3.14 16.71
CA LYS A 63 6.05 2.26 17.67
C LYS A 63 5.13 1.17 18.22
N SER A 64 3.83 1.43 18.34
CA SER A 64 2.85 0.42 18.76
C SER A 64 2.53 -0.61 17.67
N VAL A 65 3.03 -0.42 16.44
CA VAL A 65 2.99 -1.49 15.43
C VAL A 65 4.02 -2.55 15.80
N GLU A 66 3.53 -3.68 16.30
CA GLU A 66 4.32 -4.87 16.63
C GLU A 66 5.26 -5.30 15.49
N PRO A 67 6.35 -6.03 15.80
CA PRO A 67 7.19 -6.63 14.77
C PRO A 67 6.35 -7.53 13.86
N GLU A 68 6.60 -7.44 12.56
CA GLU A 68 5.86 -8.21 11.57
C GLU A 68 6.06 -9.72 11.80
N LYS A 69 4.96 -10.46 11.90
CA LYS A 69 4.96 -11.93 11.99
C LYS A 69 5.55 -12.54 10.72
N LEU A 70 5.98 -13.80 10.80
CA LEU A 70 6.66 -14.51 9.70
C LEU A 70 5.84 -14.47 8.40
N TRP A 71 4.51 -14.57 8.51
CA TRP A 71 3.59 -14.47 7.37
C TRP A 71 3.67 -13.12 6.64
N GLY A 72 3.62 -11.99 7.35
CA GLY A 72 3.73 -10.67 6.71
C GLY A 72 5.10 -10.42 6.06
N LYS A 73 6.16 -11.03 6.60
CA LYS A 73 7.48 -11.05 5.93
C LYS A 73 7.45 -11.87 4.64
N THR A 74 6.80 -13.03 4.64
CA THR A 74 6.61 -13.85 3.44
C THR A 74 5.83 -13.09 2.37
N LEU A 75 4.74 -12.40 2.74
CA LEU A 75 3.98 -11.58 1.80
C LEU A 75 4.80 -10.44 1.21
N SER A 76 5.60 -9.76 2.05
CA SER A 76 6.50 -8.70 1.60
C SER A 76 7.56 -9.24 0.63
N ALA A 77 8.15 -10.40 0.93
CA ALA A 77 9.15 -11.03 0.07
C ALA A 77 8.53 -11.49 -1.27
N SER A 78 7.31 -12.02 -1.26
CA SER A 78 6.57 -12.41 -2.47
C SER A 78 6.25 -11.21 -3.34
N LEU A 79 5.84 -10.08 -2.75
CA LEU A 79 5.64 -8.83 -3.47
C LEU A 79 6.97 -8.33 -4.09
N PHE A 80 8.06 -8.36 -3.32
CA PHE A 80 9.38 -7.99 -3.83
C PHE A 80 9.82 -8.89 -5.00
N LEU A 81 9.59 -10.20 -4.90
CA LEU A 81 9.90 -11.15 -5.96
C LEU A 81 9.06 -10.89 -7.21
N ALA A 82 7.79 -10.54 -7.06
CA ALA A 82 6.93 -10.16 -8.18
C ALA A 82 7.44 -8.90 -8.90
N PHE A 83 7.90 -7.89 -8.15
CA PHE A 83 8.54 -6.71 -8.72
C PHE A 83 9.89 -7.04 -9.37
N ALA A 84 10.69 -7.94 -8.78
CA ALA A 84 11.94 -8.39 -9.36
C ALA A 84 11.72 -9.15 -10.68
N LEU A 85 10.69 -10.01 -10.75
CA LEU A 85 10.27 -10.67 -11.98
C LEU A 85 9.88 -9.65 -13.05
N PHE A 86 9.04 -8.66 -12.71
CA PHE A 86 8.69 -7.58 -13.62
C PHE A 86 9.93 -6.81 -14.11
N GLY A 87 10.82 -6.42 -13.20
CA GLY A 87 12.05 -5.69 -13.52
C GLY A 87 13.01 -6.49 -14.40
N SER A 88 13.12 -7.81 -14.17
CA SER A 88 13.89 -8.71 -15.03
C SER A 88 13.28 -8.82 -16.44
N GLY A 89 11.94 -8.83 -16.54
CA GLY A 89 11.24 -8.79 -17.80
C GLY A 89 11.47 -7.48 -18.56
N PHE A 90 11.49 -6.35 -17.85
CA PHE A 90 11.80 -5.04 -18.43
C PHE A 90 13.23 -4.99 -19.00
N TRP A 91 14.20 -5.58 -18.29
CA TRP A 91 15.58 -5.70 -18.78
C TRP A 91 15.69 -6.54 -20.07
N LEU A 92 14.83 -7.56 -20.21
CA LEU A 92 14.78 -8.47 -21.34
C LEU A 92 13.68 -8.13 -22.36
N ALA A 93 13.15 -6.90 -22.35
CA ALA A 93 11.92 -6.52 -23.07
C ALA A 93 11.95 -6.77 -24.59
N SER A 94 13.15 -6.89 -25.19
CA SER A 94 13.32 -7.25 -26.61
C SER A 94 13.06 -8.73 -26.93
N THR A 95 12.87 -9.57 -25.90
CA THR A 95 12.68 -11.01 -26.04
C THR A 95 11.25 -11.42 -25.65
N GLN A 96 10.76 -12.52 -26.24
CA GLN A 96 9.47 -13.11 -25.86
C GLN A 96 9.46 -13.53 -24.37
N LEU A 97 10.61 -14.00 -23.87
CA LEU A 97 10.79 -14.33 -22.46
C LEU A 97 10.64 -13.09 -21.57
N GLY A 98 11.23 -11.95 -21.96
CA GLY A 98 11.08 -10.69 -21.24
C GLY A 98 9.63 -10.22 -21.18
N LEU A 99 8.92 -10.25 -22.31
CA LEU A 99 7.48 -9.93 -22.34
C LEU A 99 6.66 -10.86 -21.43
N PHE A 100 6.95 -12.17 -21.45
CA PHE A 100 6.31 -13.13 -20.55
C PHE A 100 6.56 -12.79 -19.08
N LEU A 101 7.82 -12.52 -18.70
CA LEU A 101 8.20 -12.15 -17.34
C LEU A 101 7.54 -10.83 -16.89
N MET A 102 7.42 -9.84 -17.79
CA MET A 102 6.72 -8.58 -17.50
C MET A 102 5.24 -8.83 -17.20
N VAL A 103 4.54 -9.63 -18.03
CA VAL A 103 3.12 -9.91 -17.84
C VAL A 103 2.90 -10.68 -16.53
N VAL A 104 3.65 -11.76 -16.32
CA VAL A 104 3.53 -12.59 -15.12
C VAL A 104 3.90 -11.82 -13.85
N GLY A 105 5.01 -11.08 -13.87
CA GLY A 105 5.44 -10.23 -12.76
C GLY A 105 4.43 -9.13 -12.44
N SER A 106 3.83 -8.51 -13.45
CA SER A 106 2.77 -7.51 -13.26
C SER A 106 1.53 -8.10 -12.60
N LEU A 107 1.07 -9.26 -13.10
CA LEU A 107 -0.11 -9.95 -12.55
C LEU A 107 0.13 -10.35 -11.09
N PHE A 108 1.28 -10.93 -10.77
CA PHE A 108 1.63 -11.27 -9.39
C PHE A 108 1.77 -10.02 -8.50
N SER A 109 2.34 -8.93 -9.01
CA SER A 109 2.48 -7.69 -8.26
C SER A 109 1.12 -7.11 -7.88
N VAL A 110 0.19 -7.04 -8.84
CA VAL A 110 -1.19 -6.58 -8.59
C VAL A 110 -1.89 -7.51 -7.59
N PHE A 111 -1.76 -8.82 -7.77
CA PHE A 111 -2.33 -9.80 -6.85
C PHE A 111 -1.82 -9.61 -5.41
N PHE A 112 -0.50 -9.54 -5.21
CA PHE A 112 0.08 -9.36 -3.88
C PHE A 112 -0.25 -8.00 -3.27
N LEU A 113 -0.34 -6.93 -4.07
CA LEU A 113 -0.78 -5.61 -3.58
C LEU A 113 -2.23 -5.65 -3.07
N ILE A 114 -3.14 -6.30 -3.79
CA ILE A 114 -4.53 -6.48 -3.34
C ILE A 114 -4.56 -7.36 -2.09
N PHE A 115 -3.82 -8.48 -2.10
CA PHE A 115 -3.80 -9.42 -1.00
C PHE A 115 -3.27 -8.79 0.30
N ILE A 116 -2.14 -8.08 0.23
CA ILE A 116 -1.56 -7.35 1.36
C ILE A 116 -2.53 -6.27 1.85
N THR A 117 -3.19 -5.55 0.94
CA THR A 117 -4.16 -4.52 1.33
C THR A 117 -5.34 -5.12 2.08
N ASN A 118 -5.94 -6.21 1.56
CA ASN A 118 -7.01 -6.91 2.27
C ASN A 118 -6.51 -7.48 3.60
N TYR A 119 -5.32 -8.06 3.64
CA TYR A 119 -4.70 -8.55 4.87
C TYR A 119 -4.57 -7.46 5.95
N ILE A 120 -4.07 -6.27 5.60
CA ILE A 120 -3.91 -5.17 6.55
C ILE A 120 -5.27 -4.61 7.00
N LEU A 121 -6.25 -4.52 6.10
CA LEU A 121 -7.54 -3.92 6.39
C LEU A 121 -8.51 -4.86 7.12
N SER A 122 -8.33 -6.18 6.97
CA SER A 122 -9.12 -7.21 7.66
C SER A 122 -8.59 -7.54 9.06
N ASP A 123 -7.42 -7.04 9.45
CA ASP A 123 -6.77 -7.30 10.75
C ASP A 123 -6.71 -6.03 11.62
N PRO A 124 -7.83 -5.59 12.24
CA PRO A 124 -7.85 -4.40 13.08
C PRO A 124 -7.22 -4.60 14.47
N THR A 125 -7.00 -5.84 14.91
CA THR A 125 -6.52 -6.13 16.27
C THR A 125 -5.83 -7.48 16.31
N GLN A 126 -4.53 -7.43 16.63
CA GLN A 126 -3.69 -8.52 17.16
C GLN A 126 -4.50 -9.72 17.70
N ALA A 127 -4.70 -10.73 16.86
CA ALA A 127 -4.99 -12.09 17.32
C ALA A 127 -3.74 -12.94 17.12
N ASP A 128 -3.40 -13.69 18.16
CA ASP A 128 -2.05 -14.23 18.37
C ASP A 128 -1.63 -15.28 17.34
N GLU A 129 -2.57 -15.88 16.62
CA GLU A 129 -2.32 -16.68 15.43
C GLU A 129 -3.42 -16.35 14.44
N ILE A 130 -3.04 -15.88 13.24
CA ILE A 130 -4.01 -15.79 12.16
C ILE A 130 -4.34 -17.23 11.80
N SER A 131 -5.50 -17.71 12.24
CA SER A 131 -5.95 -19.06 11.94
C SER A 131 -5.89 -19.29 10.43
N VAL A 132 -5.59 -20.51 10.02
CA VAL A 132 -5.60 -20.91 8.59
C VAL A 132 -6.93 -20.51 7.94
N GLU A 133 -8.02 -20.57 8.70
CA GLU A 133 -9.36 -20.16 8.28
C GLU A 133 -9.44 -18.66 7.96
N THR A 134 -8.88 -17.79 8.80
CA THR A 134 -8.83 -16.34 8.54
C THR A 134 -8.01 -16.01 7.30
N ASN A 135 -6.85 -16.66 7.12
CA ASN A 135 -6.03 -16.48 5.91
C ASN A 135 -6.76 -16.99 4.66
N TYR A 136 -7.45 -18.13 4.77
CA TYR A 136 -8.26 -18.67 3.70
C TYR A 136 -9.42 -17.73 3.33
N GLN A 137 -10.06 -17.11 4.31
CA GLN A 137 -11.12 -16.13 4.07
C GLN A 137 -10.60 -14.87 3.38
N ILE A 138 -9.45 -14.33 3.78
CA ILE A 138 -8.81 -13.17 3.13
C ILE A 138 -8.40 -13.53 1.69
N LEU A 139 -7.84 -14.74 1.48
CA LEU A 139 -7.48 -15.23 0.16
C LEU A 139 -8.72 -15.40 -0.73
N ARG A 140 -9.77 -16.02 -0.20
CA ARG A 140 -11.05 -16.18 -0.89
C ARG A 140 -11.67 -14.84 -1.23
N GLN A 141 -11.60 -13.86 -0.32
CA GLN A 141 -12.05 -12.49 -0.60
C GLN A 141 -11.23 -11.84 -1.70
N THR A 142 -9.91 -12.05 -1.73
CA THR A 142 -8.99 -11.49 -2.73
C THR A 142 -9.20 -12.10 -4.12
N VAL A 143 -9.42 -13.41 -4.19
CA VAL A 143 -9.65 -14.13 -5.46
C VAL A 143 -11.08 -13.91 -5.98
N ARG A 144 -12.05 -13.70 -5.09
CA ARG A 144 -13.43 -13.45 -5.50
C ARG A 144 -13.53 -12.08 -6.19
N PRO A 145 -14.13 -11.99 -7.39
CA PRO A 145 -14.38 -10.72 -8.03
C PRO A 145 -15.35 -9.91 -7.15
N ASN A 146 -14.87 -8.78 -6.64
CA ASN A 146 -15.65 -7.84 -5.84
C ASN A 146 -15.25 -6.42 -6.26
N LEU A 147 -16.21 -5.49 -6.24
CA LEU A 147 -16.00 -4.07 -6.52
C LEU A 147 -14.89 -3.48 -5.63
N TRP A 148 -14.75 -4.00 -4.40
CA TRP A 148 -13.69 -3.61 -3.49
C TRP A 148 -12.28 -3.95 -4.02
N ASN A 149 -12.05 -5.18 -4.50
CA ASN A 149 -10.75 -5.57 -5.05
C ASN A 149 -10.45 -4.81 -6.35
N LEU A 150 -11.47 -4.53 -7.15
CA LEU A 150 -11.34 -3.72 -8.36
C LEU A 150 -10.95 -2.28 -8.00
N PHE A 151 -11.54 -1.70 -6.96
CA PHE A 151 -11.17 -0.40 -6.44
C PHE A 151 -9.72 -0.37 -5.93
N ILE A 152 -9.29 -1.38 -5.17
CA ILE A 152 -7.90 -1.49 -4.71
C ILE A 152 -6.95 -1.57 -5.90
N GLY A 153 -7.20 -2.49 -6.84
CA GLY A 153 -6.36 -2.67 -8.02
C GLY A 153 -6.27 -1.41 -8.88
N PHE A 154 -7.40 -0.75 -9.12
CA PHE A 154 -7.44 0.50 -9.88
C PHE A 154 -6.71 1.64 -9.16
N THR A 155 -6.77 1.69 -7.83
CA THR A 155 -6.01 2.66 -7.03
C THR A 155 -4.51 2.49 -7.27
N TYR A 156 -3.98 1.28 -7.15
CA TYR A 156 -2.56 1.03 -7.43
C TYR A 156 -2.18 1.33 -8.88
N LEU A 157 -3.00 0.89 -9.84
CA LEU A 157 -2.74 1.15 -11.26
C LEU A 157 -2.72 2.64 -11.57
N PHE A 158 -3.70 3.40 -11.06
CA PHE A 158 -3.79 4.84 -11.24
C PHE A 158 -2.52 5.55 -10.75
N TRP A 159 -2.04 5.21 -9.56
CA TRP A 159 -0.83 5.82 -9.02
C TRP A 159 0.44 5.33 -9.73
N LEU A 160 0.49 4.08 -10.22
CA LEU A 160 1.59 3.58 -11.04
C LEU A 160 1.72 4.30 -12.38
N LEU A 161 0.62 4.78 -12.97
CA LEU A 161 0.66 5.58 -14.20
C LEU A 161 1.39 6.91 -14.06
N LEU A 162 1.62 7.40 -12.83
CA LEU A 162 2.46 8.57 -12.59
C LEU A 162 3.95 8.28 -12.78
N LEU A 163 4.39 7.03 -12.66
CA LEU A 163 5.79 6.65 -12.79
C LEU A 163 6.41 7.05 -14.14
N PRO A 164 5.78 6.80 -15.32
CA PRO A 164 6.30 7.28 -16.61
C PRO A 164 6.19 8.79 -16.82
N ILE A 165 5.24 9.48 -16.14
CA ILE A 165 5.04 10.92 -16.29
C ILE A 165 6.06 11.71 -15.45
N SER A 166 6.19 11.33 -14.17
CA SER A 166 7.09 11.96 -13.23
C SER A 166 7.45 10.97 -12.11
N PRO A 167 8.63 10.33 -12.19
CA PRO A 167 9.12 9.46 -11.13
C PRO A 167 9.16 10.16 -9.77
N LEU A 168 9.53 11.45 -9.74
CA LEU A 168 9.56 12.25 -8.52
C LEU A 168 8.17 12.35 -7.89
N LEU A 169 7.14 12.71 -8.67
CA LEU A 169 5.77 12.78 -8.15
C LEU A 169 5.27 11.41 -7.70
N PHE A 170 5.64 10.33 -8.39
CA PHE A 170 5.35 8.98 -7.94
C PHE A 170 5.96 8.73 -6.55
N PHE A 171 7.26 8.94 -6.37
CA PHE A 171 7.92 8.71 -5.08
C PHE A 171 7.36 9.57 -3.95
N PHE A 172 7.07 10.84 -4.22
CA PHE A 172 6.60 11.77 -3.19
C PHE A 172 5.10 11.74 -2.94
N VAL A 173 4.25 11.29 -3.87
CA VAL A 173 2.80 11.42 -3.70
C VAL A 173 2.08 10.07 -3.75
N ALA A 174 2.60 9.09 -4.50
CA ALA A 174 1.87 7.85 -4.74
C ALA A 174 1.57 7.04 -3.48
N PRO A 175 2.54 6.75 -2.57
CA PRO A 175 2.23 5.97 -1.38
C PRO A 175 1.14 6.63 -0.52
N GLY A 176 1.30 7.92 -0.19
CA GLY A 176 0.31 8.68 0.58
C GLY A 176 -1.05 8.73 -0.10
N GLY A 177 -1.05 8.93 -1.42
CA GLY A 177 -2.26 8.97 -2.24
C GLY A 177 -3.02 7.65 -2.28
N VAL A 178 -2.30 6.53 -2.44
CA VAL A 178 -2.86 5.18 -2.33
C VAL A 178 -3.52 4.99 -0.97
N ALA A 179 -2.78 5.25 0.12
CA ALA A 179 -3.30 5.05 1.46
C ALA A 179 -4.54 5.92 1.76
N TYR A 180 -4.56 7.17 1.29
CA TYR A 180 -5.72 8.06 1.41
C TYR A 180 -6.94 7.53 0.66
N LEU A 181 -6.78 7.09 -0.59
CA LEU A 181 -7.90 6.54 -1.36
C LEU A 181 -8.40 5.22 -0.77
N LEU A 182 -7.50 4.34 -0.34
CA LEU A 182 -7.87 3.08 0.31
C LEU A 182 -8.69 3.31 1.57
N LYS A 183 -8.27 4.23 2.44
CA LYS A 183 -9.00 4.57 3.67
C LYS A 183 -10.36 5.18 3.40
N LYS A 184 -10.42 6.17 2.51
CA LYS A 184 -11.69 6.81 2.12
C LYS A 184 -12.64 5.82 1.44
N GLY A 185 -12.10 4.92 0.62
CA GLY A 185 -12.86 3.84 0.00
C GLY A 185 -13.40 2.85 1.03
N GLN A 186 -12.58 2.46 2.01
CA GLN A 186 -12.99 1.56 3.08
C GLN A 186 -14.12 2.16 3.91
N GLN A 187 -14.01 3.43 4.32
CA GLN A 187 -15.06 4.11 5.07
C GLN A 187 -16.39 4.10 4.30
N LYS A 188 -16.37 4.50 3.02
CA LYS A 188 -17.57 4.47 2.17
C LYS A 188 -18.13 3.06 1.97
N TYR A 189 -17.26 2.06 1.86
CA TYR A 189 -17.69 0.67 1.71
C TYR A 189 -18.45 0.16 2.93
N TYR A 190 -18.06 0.57 4.14
CA TYR A 190 -18.81 0.29 5.36
C TYR A 190 -20.12 1.08 5.46
N GLU A 191 -20.18 2.32 4.97
CA GLU A 191 -21.42 3.12 4.94
C GLU A 191 -22.49 2.55 3.99
N MET A 192 -22.09 1.77 2.98
CA MET A 192 -22.99 1.15 2.00
C MET A 192 -23.44 -0.27 2.37
N LYS A 193 -22.88 -0.86 3.43
CA LYS A 193 -23.26 -2.18 3.95
C LYS A 193 -24.29 -2.04 5.06
#